data_AF-A0A9W6WTU6-F1
#
_entry.id   AF-A0A9W6WTU6-F1
#
_cell.length_a   1.000
_cell.length_b   1.000
_cell.length_c   1.000
_cell.angle_alpha   90.00
_cell.angle_beta   90.00
_cell.angle_gamma   90.00
#
_symmetry.space_group_name_H-M   'P 1'
#
loop_
_entity.id
_entity.type
_entity.pdbx_description
1 polymer ?
#
loop_
_entity_poly.entity_id
_entity_poly.type
_entity_poly.pdbx_seq_one_letter_code
_entity_poly.pdbx_strand_id
1 'polypeptide(L)'
;MKMLSGQFPVESNIKVEGEITYNGVPQQEIINRVAQFVEYVPQTDRHFATLTTRETLKYAHKFVGGGLSEKGVETFTKGTVEENLAALEVAKAYYKNYPDIVIGQHGLQD
;
A
#
# COMPACT_ATOMS: atom_id res chain seq x y z
N MET A 1 -0.72 -6.67 17.44
CA MET A 1 -0.81 -6.40 15.98
C MET A 1 0.50 -5.97 15.34
N LYS A 2 1.35 -5.12 15.96
CA LYS A 2 2.65 -4.69 15.38
C LYS A 2 3.58 -5.82 14.90
N MET A 3 3.51 -6.99 15.54
CA MET A 3 4.24 -8.18 15.10
C MET A 3 3.89 -8.54 13.65
N LEU A 4 2.61 -8.54 13.31
CA LEU A 4 2.10 -8.94 12.00
C LEU A 4 2.41 -7.93 10.89
N SER A 5 2.81 -6.71 11.22
CA SER A 5 3.29 -5.72 10.24
C SER A 5 4.81 -5.66 10.16
N GLY A 6 5.54 -6.52 10.88
CA GLY A 6 7.00 -6.49 10.94
C GLY A 6 7.58 -5.26 11.66
N GLN A 7 6.75 -4.47 12.36
CA GLN A 7 7.17 -3.24 13.04
C GLN A 7 7.49 -3.44 14.53
N PHE A 8 7.34 -4.66 15.03
CA PHE A 8 7.66 -4.98 16.42
C PHE A 8 9.16 -5.36 16.52
N PRO A 9 9.96 -4.66 17.33
CA PRO A 9 11.36 -5.02 17.52
C PRO A 9 11.44 -6.29 18.35
N VAL A 10 11.78 -7.41 17.71
CA VAL A 10 12.03 -8.68 18.41
C VAL A 10 13.44 -8.61 19.00
N GLU A 11 13.51 -8.24 20.27
CA GLU A 11 14.75 -8.22 21.05
C GLU A 11 14.98 -9.55 21.76
N SER A 12 16.20 -9.78 22.25
CA SER A 12 16.64 -11.05 22.87
C SER A 12 15.82 -11.53 24.06
N ASN A 13 15.08 -10.63 24.72
CA ASN A 13 14.21 -10.92 25.87
C ASN A 13 12.76 -11.23 25.49
N ILE A 14 12.44 -11.31 24.20
CA ILE A 14 11.06 -11.53 23.73
C ILE A 14 10.93 -12.92 23.12
N LYS A 15 10.06 -13.74 23.72
CA LYS A 15 9.69 -15.05 23.18
C LYS A 15 8.42 -14.91 22.34
N VAL A 16 8.52 -15.20 21.05
CA VAL A 16 7.37 -15.34 20.15
C VAL A 16 7.02 -16.82 20.05
N GLU A 17 5.78 -17.18 20.33
CA GLU A 17 5.29 -18.55 20.23
C GLU A 17 4.26 -18.67 19.09
N GLY A 18 4.21 -19.85 18.47
CA GLY A 18 3.35 -20.11 17.31
C GLY A 18 4.04 -19.79 15.97
N GLU A 19 3.26 -19.91 14.89
CA GLU A 19 3.70 -19.68 13.52
C GLU A 19 2.87 -18.55 12.88
N ILE A 20 3.54 -17.70 12.09
CA ILE A 20 2.90 -16.66 11.29
C ILE A 20 3.19 -16.92 9.82
N THR A 21 2.12 -17.01 9.03
CA THR A 21 2.20 -17.14 7.58
C THR A 21 1.37 -16.05 6.90
N TYR A 22 1.82 -15.60 5.73
CA TYR A 22 1.07 -14.70 4.84
C TYR A 22 0.77 -15.46 3.56
N ASN A 23 -0.51 -15.79 3.33
CA ASN A 23 -0.93 -16.63 2.21
C ASN A 23 -0.14 -17.94 2.11
N GLY A 24 0.13 -18.59 3.26
CA GLY A 24 0.88 -19.83 3.34
C GLY A 24 2.41 -19.69 3.28
N VAL A 25 2.94 -18.49 3.06
CA VAL A 25 4.38 -18.22 3.10
C VAL A 25 4.82 -17.87 4.52
N PRO A 26 5.81 -18.57 5.11
CA PRO A 26 6.34 -18.26 6.44
C PRO A 26 6.85 -16.82 6.55
N GLN A 27 6.55 -16.14 7.66
CA GLN A 27 6.95 -14.75 7.88
C GLN A 27 8.46 -14.52 7.71
N GLN A 28 9.28 -15.46 8.17
CA GLN A 28 10.75 -15.36 8.13
C GLN A 28 11.28 -15.23 6.70
N GLU A 29 10.60 -15.80 5.71
CA GLU A 29 11.01 -15.73 4.30
C GLU A 29 10.72 -14.37 3.68
N ILE A 30 9.75 -13.63 4.22
CA ILE A 30 9.23 -12.39 3.62
C ILE A 30 9.29 -11.19 4.55
N ILE A 31 9.88 -11.31 5.75
CA ILE A 31 9.86 -10.28 6.80
C ILE A 31 10.31 -8.91 6.29
N ASN A 32 11.33 -8.88 5.43
CA ASN A 32 11.88 -7.66 4.82
C ASN A 32 10.94 -7.00 3.80
N ARG A 33 9.88 -7.70 3.39
CA ARG A 33 8.88 -7.27 2.40
C ARG A 33 7.49 -7.10 3.00
N VAL A 34 7.23 -7.59 4.22
CA VAL A 34 5.92 -7.50 4.90
C VAL A 34 5.39 -6.07 4.90
N ALA A 35 6.24 -5.08 5.20
CA ALA A 35 5.86 -3.67 5.22
C ALA A 35 5.40 -3.10 3.86
N GLN A 36 5.63 -3.81 2.75
CA GLN A 36 5.18 -3.39 1.42
C GLN A 36 3.70 -3.73 1.15
N PHE A 37 3.13 -4.68 1.91
CA PHE A 37 1.76 -5.16 1.68
C PHE A 37 0.93 -5.33 2.96
N VAL A 38 1.49 -5.02 4.13
CA VAL A 38 0.78 -4.98 5.41
C VAL A 38 0.96 -3.62 6.05
N GLU A 39 -0.16 -2.95 6.34
CA GLU A 39 -0.19 -1.68 7.04
C GLU A 39 -0.67 -1.88 8.49
N TYR A 40 -0.05 -1.16 9.43
CA TYR A 40 -0.46 -1.14 10.82
C TYR A 40 -0.92 0.26 11.21
N VAL A 41 -2.20 0.38 11.55
CA VAL A 41 -2.79 1.62 12.07
C VAL A 41 -2.74 1.57 13.61
N PRO A 42 -1.97 2.46 14.26
CA PRO A 42 -1.94 2.55 15.71
C PRO A 42 -3.26 3.10 16.27
N GLN A 43 -3.55 2.78 17.54
CA GLN A 43 -4.73 3.33 18.23
C GLN A 43 -4.62 4.84 18.44
N THR A 44 -3.42 5.33 18.74
CA THR A 44 -3.15 6.76 18.86
C THR A 44 -2.95 7.35 17.48
N ASP A 45 -3.72 8.37 17.16
CA ASP A 45 -3.58 9.10 15.92
C ASP A 45 -2.21 9.80 15.83
N ARG A 46 -1.58 9.72 14.67
CA ARG A 46 -0.33 10.42 14.34
C ARG A 46 -0.64 11.43 13.24
N HIS A 47 -1.25 12.55 13.63
CA HIS A 47 -1.54 13.64 12.71
C HIS A 47 -0.47 14.74 12.78
N PHE A 48 -0.27 15.42 11.65
CA PHE A 48 0.46 16.68 11.59
C PHE A 48 -0.55 17.82 11.73
N ALA A 49 -0.61 18.45 12.91
CA ALA A 49 -1.63 19.47 13.21
C ALA A 49 -1.61 20.69 12.28
N THR A 50 -0.51 20.92 11.57
CA THR A 50 -0.34 22.02 10.61
C THR A 50 -0.81 21.67 9.19
N LEU A 51 -1.09 20.40 8.88
CA LEU A 51 -1.56 19.98 7.57
C LEU A 51 -3.08 19.84 7.57
N THR A 52 -3.72 20.35 6.52
CA THR A 52 -5.12 20.01 6.22
C THR A 52 -5.25 18.53 5.86
N THR A 53 -6.48 17.99 5.88
CA THR A 53 -6.75 16.61 5.43
C THR A 53 -6.29 16.39 3.99
N ARG A 54 -6.51 17.38 3.10
CA ARG A 54 -6.07 17.37 1.71
C ARG A 54 -4.56 17.26 1.59
N GLU A 55 -3.83 18.08 2.34
CA GLU A 55 -2.36 18.06 2.35
C GLU A 55 -1.82 16.76 2.95
N THR A 56 -2.47 16.22 3.98
CA THR A 56 -2.08 14.96 4.61
C THR A 56 -2.18 13.78 3.64
N LEU A 57 -3.27 13.69 2.87
CA LEU A 57 -3.42 12.64 1.84
C LEU A 57 -2.41 12.81 0.70
N LYS A 58 -2.18 14.04 0.24
CA LYS A 58 -1.14 14.33 -0.76
C LYS A 58 0.27 13.99 -0.25
N TYR A 59 0.55 14.30 1.02
CA TYR A 59 1.82 13.98 1.67
C TYR A 59 2.01 12.46 1.74
N ALA A 60 1.03 11.72 2.26
CA ALA A 60 1.10 10.26 2.36
C ALA A 60 1.35 9.60 1.00
N HIS A 61 0.65 10.03 -0.06
CA HIS A 61 0.83 9.50 -1.41
C HIS A 61 2.26 9.66 -1.95
N LYS A 62 2.99 10.73 -1.60
CA LYS A 62 4.38 10.91 -2.06
C LYS A 62 5.33 9.83 -1.55
N PHE A 63 5.01 9.16 -0.44
CA PHE A 63 5.85 8.14 0.17
C PHE A 63 5.35 6.72 -0.10
N VAL A 64 4.06 6.54 -0.32
CA VAL A 64 3.47 5.26 -0.69
C VAL A 64 3.65 5.09 -2.20
N GLY A 65 4.59 4.23 -2.61
CA GLY A 65 4.94 3.95 -4.01
C GLY A 65 3.84 3.27 -4.83
N GLY A 66 2.64 3.85 -4.85
CA GLY A 66 1.42 3.33 -5.47
C GLY A 66 1.28 3.63 -6.96
N GLY A 67 2.38 3.57 -7.72
CA GLY A 67 2.34 3.64 -9.17
C GLY A 67 2.11 2.26 -9.80
N LEU A 68 1.67 2.23 -11.07
CA LEU A 68 1.71 1.01 -11.86
C LEU A 68 3.18 0.63 -12.07
N SER A 69 3.69 -0.34 -11.31
CA SER A 69 5.04 -0.87 -11.54
C SER A 69 5.12 -1.48 -12.95
N GLU A 70 6.31 -1.49 -13.57
CA GLU A 70 6.53 -2.09 -14.88
C GLU A 70 6.04 -3.55 -14.92
N LYS A 71 6.24 -4.30 -13.82
CA LYS A 71 5.74 -5.67 -13.66
C LYS A 71 4.20 -5.77 -13.61
N GLY A 72 3.52 -4.71 -13.21
CA GLY A 72 2.06 -4.63 -13.20
C GLY A 72 1.47 -4.55 -14.62
N VAL A 73 2.19 -3.94 -15.57
CA VAL A 73 1.78 -3.86 -16.98
C VAL A 73 1.70 -5.24 -17.62
N GLU A 74 2.61 -6.14 -17.25
CA GLU A 74 2.68 -7.51 -17.76
C GLU A 74 1.52 -8.40 -17.26
N THR A 75 0.71 -7.94 -16.30
CA THR A 75 -0.41 -8.71 -15.75
C THR A 75 -1.69 -8.65 -16.60
N PHE A 76 -1.77 -7.72 -17.56
CA PHE A 76 -2.92 -7.54 -18.45
C PHE A 76 -2.88 -8.49 -19.66
N THR A 77 -3.05 -9.79 -19.43
CA THR A 77 -2.88 -10.84 -20.46
C THR A 77 -4.11 -11.71 -20.68
N LYS A 78 -5.18 -11.53 -19.90
CA LYS A 78 -6.33 -12.44 -19.88
C LYS A 78 -7.43 -12.11 -20.90
N GLY A 79 -7.44 -10.91 -21.48
CA GLY A 79 -8.40 -10.51 -22.51
C GLY A 79 -7.84 -10.61 -23.94
N THR A 80 -8.62 -10.15 -24.91
CA THR A 80 -8.14 -9.90 -26.28
C THR A 80 -7.08 -8.79 -26.29
N VAL A 81 -6.33 -8.67 -27.40
CA VAL A 81 -5.29 -7.63 -27.54
C VAL A 81 -5.86 -6.23 -27.33
N GLU A 82 -7.03 -5.95 -27.92
CA GLU A 82 -7.70 -4.66 -27.80
C GLU A 82 -8.16 -4.37 -26.36
N GLU A 83 -8.77 -5.36 -25.70
CA GLU A 83 -9.21 -5.23 -24.30
C GLU A 83 -8.04 -5.03 -23.34
N ASN A 84 -6.93 -5.74 -23.55
CA ASN A 84 -5.74 -5.61 -22.71
C ASN A 84 -5.10 -4.23 -22.89
N LEU A 85 -5.03 -3.71 -24.12
CA LEU A 85 -4.52 -2.36 -24.39
C LEU A 85 -5.41 -1.28 -23.76
N ALA A 86 -6.73 -1.41 -23.91
CA ALA A 86 -7.68 -0.49 -23.28
C ALA A 86 -7.58 -0.53 -21.74
N ALA A 87 -7.51 -1.73 -21.15
CA ALA A 87 -7.37 -1.88 -19.71
C ALA A 87 -6.05 -1.28 -19.19
N LEU A 88 -4.96 -1.45 -19.94
CA LEU A 88 -3.67 -0.86 -19.61
C LEU A 88 -3.71 0.66 -19.65
N GLU A 89 -4.32 1.26 -20.68
CA GLU A 89 -4.45 2.72 -20.78
C GLU A 89 -5.29 3.28 -19.63
N VAL A 90 -6.40 2.62 -19.28
CA VAL A 90 -7.23 2.99 -18.12
C VAL A 90 -6.43 2.87 -16.82
N ALA A 91 -5.68 1.79 -16.62
CA ALA A 91 -4.86 1.60 -15.43
C ALA A 91 -3.79 2.69 -15.31
N LYS A 92 -3.06 3.00 -16.39
CA LYS A 92 -2.08 4.10 -16.40
C LYS A 92 -2.74 5.43 -16.05
N ALA A 93 -3.90 5.73 -16.65
CA ALA A 93 -4.64 6.95 -16.36
C ALA A 93 -5.11 7.00 -14.90
N TYR A 94 -5.57 5.88 -14.35
CA TYR A 94 -5.98 5.75 -12.95
C TYR A 94 -4.81 6.05 -12.01
N TYR A 95 -3.67 5.38 -12.17
CA TYR A 95 -2.50 5.58 -11.30
C TYR A 95 -1.90 6.99 -11.45
N LYS A 96 -1.90 7.56 -12.65
CA LYS A 96 -1.44 8.94 -12.89
C LYS A 96 -2.27 9.98 -12.13
N ASN A 97 -3.59 9.76 -12.03
CA ASN A 97 -4.52 10.68 -11.39
C ASN A 97 -4.97 10.20 -9.99
N TYR A 98 -4.34 9.15 -9.45
CA TYR A 98 -4.75 8.51 -8.20
C TYR A 98 -4.92 9.49 -7.03
N PRO A 99 -4.00 10.45 -6.81
CA PRO A 99 -4.15 11.41 -5.71
C PRO A 99 -5.44 12.22 -5.83
N ASP A 100 -5.75 12.73 -7.01
CA ASP A 100 -6.91 13.58 -7.23
C ASP A 100 -8.22 12.78 -7.16
N ILE A 101 -8.19 11.51 -7.61
CA ILE A 101 -9.32 10.59 -7.45
C ILE A 101 -9.63 10.38 -5.97
N VAL A 102 -8.62 10.06 -5.14
CA VAL A 102 -8.80 9.85 -3.70
C VAL A 102 -9.26 11.13 -3.00
N ILE A 103 -8.65 12.27 -3.31
CA ILE A 103 -9.06 13.59 -2.80
C ILE A 103 -10.53 13.87 -3.16
N GLY A 104 -10.95 13.55 -4.39
CA GLY A 104 -12.32 13.72 -4.83
C GLY A 104 -13.32 12.80 -4.13
N GLN A 105 -12.95 11.53 -3.90
CA GLN A 105 -13.77 10.57 -3.16
C GLN A 105 -14.06 11.03 -1.72
N HIS A 106 -13.16 11.82 -1.14
CA HIS A 106 -13.32 12.40 0.19
C HIS A 106 -13.94 13.81 0.19
N GLY A 107 -14.36 14.34 -0.97
CA GLY A 107 -14.97 15.67 -1.08
C GLY A 107 -14.00 16.82 -0.78
N LEU A 108 -12.70 16.61 -0.99
CA LEU A 108 -11.63 17.57 -0.68
C LEU A 108 -11.20 18.37 -1.93
N GLN A 109 -12.16 18.71 -2.80
CA GLN A 109 -11.88 19.29 -4.14
C GLN A 109 -11.63 20.80 -4.13
N ASP A 110 -11.91 21.48 -3.01
CA ASP A 110 -11.77 22.92 -2.84
C ASP A 110 -10.34 23.33 -2.47
#